data_AF-A0A1U7IHG4-F1
#
_entry.id   AF-A0A1U7IHG4-F1
#
_cell.length_a   1.000
_cell.length_b   1.000
_cell.length_c   1.000
_cell.angle_alpha   90.00
_cell.angle_beta   90.00
_cell.angle_gamma   90.00
#
_symmetry.space_group_name_H-M   'P 1'
#
loop_
_entity.id
_entity.type
_entity.pdbx_description
1 polymer ?
#
loop_
_entity_poly.entity_id
_entity_poly.type
_entity_poly.pdbx_seq_one_letter_code
_entity_poly.pdbx_strand_id
1 'polypeptide(L)'
;MIVFILALILFISPTLIILSIALSQFGLVWSLLWIPSGSIIGGLLMAIVGAIFYSRQIQEEDRQTGPPESGAIGAGLGRSIVTLVFMVIFGWIGSGGGAFLAFKYLL
;
A
#
# COMPACT_ATOMS: atom_id res chain seq x y z
N MET A 1 -8.30 -9.22 20.93
CA MET A 1 -7.89 -7.86 20.52
C MET A 1 -7.24 -7.82 19.15
N ILE A 2 -6.14 -8.56 18.91
CA ILE A 2 -5.44 -8.54 17.60
C ILE A 2 -6.38 -8.88 16.43
N VAL A 3 -7.17 -9.96 16.52
CA VAL A 3 -8.11 -10.35 15.45
C VAL A 3 -9.18 -9.27 15.18
N PHE A 4 -9.64 -8.58 16.22
CA PHE A 4 -10.65 -7.52 16.10
C PHE A 4 -10.06 -6.25 15.45
N ILE A 5 -8.83 -5.90 15.82
CA ILE A 5 -8.07 -4.81 15.19
C ILE A 5 -7.76 -5.16 13.73
N LEU A 6 -7.40 -6.41 13.44
CA LEU A 6 -7.13 -6.90 12.08
C LEU A 6 -8.39 -6.88 11.21
N ALA A 7 -9.55 -7.26 11.78
CA ALA A 7 -10.85 -7.14 11.14
C ALA A 7 -11.25 -5.68 10.88
N LEU A 8 -10.94 -4.76 11.80
CA LEU A 8 -11.14 -3.32 11.64
C LEU A 8 -10.23 -2.72 10.56
N ILE A 9 -8.96 -3.12 10.53
CA ILE A 9 -8.00 -2.71 9.48
C ILE A 9 -8.43 -3.26 8.12
N LEU A 10 -8.95 -4.49 8.06
CA LEU A 10 -9.58 -5.05 6.87
C LEU A 10 -10.82 -4.24 6.48
N PHE A 11 -11.70 -3.88 7.42
CA PHE A 11 -12.88 -3.04 7.14
C PHE A 11 -12.54 -1.62 6.65
N ILE A 12 -11.39 -1.08 7.05
CA ILE A 12 -10.87 0.22 6.60
C ILE A 12 -10.10 0.10 5.27
N SER A 13 -9.87 -1.12 4.77
CA SER A 13 -9.26 -1.32 3.46
C SER A 13 -10.12 -0.66 2.38
N PRO A 14 -9.56 0.28 1.60
CA PRO A 14 -10.25 0.95 0.49
C PRO A 14 -10.85 -0.07 -0.47
N THR A 15 -10.16 -1.20 -0.65
CA THR A 15 -10.64 -2.35 -1.44
C THR A 15 -11.97 -2.89 -0.95
N LEU A 16 -12.10 -3.13 0.36
CA LEU A 16 -13.29 -3.76 0.93
C LEU A 16 -14.46 -2.78 0.97
N ILE A 17 -14.18 -1.48 1.16
CA ILE A 17 -15.19 -0.42 1.08
C ILE A 17 -15.74 -0.34 -0.35
N ILE A 18 -14.87 -0.27 -1.37
CA ILE A 18 -15.29 -0.16 -2.77
C ILE A 18 -15.97 -1.45 -3.23
N LEU A 19 -15.48 -2.62 -2.81
CA LEU A 19 -16.11 -3.91 -3.12
C LEU A 19 -17.52 -4.01 -2.51
N SER A 20 -17.69 -3.57 -1.27
CA SER A 20 -18.99 -3.51 -0.58
C SER A 20 -19.99 -2.63 -1.32
N ILE A 21 -19.56 -1.42 -1.72
CA ILE A 21 -20.38 -0.50 -2.51
C ILE A 21 -20.76 -1.15 -3.85
N ALA A 22 -19.80 -1.73 -4.56
CA ALA A 22 -20.04 -2.36 -5.84
C ALA A 22 -21.01 -3.56 -5.75
N LEU A 23 -20.85 -4.43 -4.74
CA LEU A 23 -21.76 -5.54 -4.49
C LEU A 23 -23.19 -5.07 -4.21
N SER A 24 -23.34 -3.98 -3.45
CA SER A 24 -24.65 -3.40 -3.13
C SER A 24 -25.39 -2.84 -4.34
N GLN A 25 -24.66 -2.45 -5.40
CA GLN A 25 -25.23 -1.79 -6.58
C GLN A 25 -25.40 -2.74 -7.77
N PHE A 26 -24.51 -3.72 -7.96
CA PHE A 26 -24.44 -4.51 -9.20
C PHE A 26 -24.62 -6.02 -9.01
N GLY A 27 -24.78 -6.51 -7.78
CA GLY A 27 -24.80 -7.95 -7.49
C GLY A 27 -23.42 -8.59 -7.64
N LEU A 28 -23.34 -9.93 -7.75
CA LEU A 28 -22.06 -10.66 -7.84
C LEU A 28 -21.82 -11.10 -9.30
N VAL A 29 -21.07 -10.29 -10.04
CA VAL A 29 -20.75 -10.47 -11.47
C VAL A 29 -19.23 -10.62 -11.62
N TRP A 30 -18.76 -11.41 -12.59
CA TRP A 30 -17.32 -11.58 -12.86
C TRP A 30 -16.56 -10.27 -13.09
N SER A 31 -17.26 -9.23 -13.56
CA SER A 31 -16.75 -7.85 -13.61
C SER A 31 -16.32 -7.31 -12.25
N LEU A 32 -16.95 -7.70 -11.13
CA LEU A 32 -16.57 -7.22 -9.80
C LEU A 32 -15.21 -7.71 -9.32
N LEU A 33 -14.69 -8.82 -9.84
CA LEU A 33 -13.35 -9.31 -9.47
C LEU A 33 -12.25 -8.36 -9.93
N TRP A 34 -12.53 -7.48 -10.90
CA TRP A 34 -11.59 -6.46 -11.34
C TRP A 34 -11.33 -5.38 -10.29
N ILE A 35 -12.25 -5.11 -9.36
CA ILE A 35 -12.06 -4.10 -8.30
C ILE A 35 -11.00 -4.57 -7.29
N PRO A 36 -11.07 -5.79 -6.72
CA PRO A 36 -9.99 -6.35 -5.91
C PRO A 36 -8.68 -6.47 -6.68
N SER A 37 -8.72 -6.89 -7.95
CA SER A 37 -7.51 -7.00 -8.78
C SER A 37 -6.85 -5.64 -9.01
N GLY A 38 -7.62 -4.62 -9.39
CA GLY A 38 -7.14 -3.25 -9.55
C GLY A 38 -6.55 -2.69 -8.27
N SER A 39 -7.18 -2.99 -7.13
CA SER A 39 -6.65 -2.64 -5.81
C SER A 39 -5.31 -3.29 -5.50
N ILE A 40 -5.18 -4.60 -5.71
CA ILE A 40 -3.94 -5.33 -5.44
C ILE A 40 -2.80 -4.78 -6.32
N ILE A 41 -3.08 -4.58 -7.61
CA ILE A 41 -2.09 -4.07 -8.56
C ILE A 41 -1.70 -2.64 -8.21
N GLY A 42 -2.68 -1.76 -7.99
CA GLY A 42 -2.43 -0.37 -7.60
C GLY A 42 -1.67 -0.26 -6.28
N GLY A 43 -2.01 -1.10 -5.31
CA GLY A 43 -1.33 -1.17 -4.03
C GLY A 43 0.11 -1.66 -4.15
N LEU A 44 0.37 -2.71 -4.95
CA LEU A 44 1.72 -3.19 -5.19
C LEU A 44 2.60 -2.14 -5.88
N LEU A 45 2.07 -1.50 -6.94
CA LEU A 45 2.79 -0.48 -7.69
C LEU A 45 3.17 0.71 -6.80
N MET A 46 2.21 1.21 -6.01
CA MET A 46 2.49 2.35 -5.13
C MET A 46 3.36 1.95 -3.93
N ALA A 47 3.25 0.73 -3.42
CA ALA A 47 4.19 0.24 -2.40
C ALA A 47 5.63 0.26 -2.92
N ILE A 48 5.88 -0.17 -4.17
CA ILE A 48 7.20 -0.08 -4.81
C ILE A 48 7.65 1.39 -4.91
N VAL A 49 6.75 2.30 -5.30
CA VAL A 49 7.04 3.75 -5.32
C VAL A 49 7.44 4.25 -3.93
N GLY A 50 6.73 3.85 -2.88
CA GLY A 50 7.06 4.20 -1.49
C GLY A 50 8.46 3.70 -1.07
N ALA A 51 8.83 2.48 -1.45
CA ALA A 51 10.17 1.95 -1.20
C ALA A 51 11.26 2.76 -1.93
N ILE A 52 11.03 3.09 -3.20
CA ILE A 52 11.96 3.90 -4.00
C ILE A 52 12.09 5.30 -3.42
N PHE A 53 10.97 5.93 -3.03
CA PHE A 53 10.94 7.26 -2.45
C PHE A 53 11.80 7.34 -1.19
N TYR A 54 11.61 6.43 -0.25
CA TYR A 54 12.39 6.43 0.99
C TYR A 54 13.85 6.05 0.74
N SER A 55 14.14 5.13 -0.18
CA SER A 55 15.52 4.80 -0.59
C SER A 55 16.26 6.01 -1.14
N ARG A 56 15.57 6.88 -1.90
CA ARG A 56 16.14 8.14 -2.39
C ARG A 56 16.40 9.14 -1.27
N GLN A 57 15.52 9.21 -0.27
CA GLN A 57 15.75 10.05 0.92
C GLN A 57 16.98 9.59 1.69
N ILE A 58 17.13 8.27 1.91
CA ILE A 58 18.32 7.71 2.55
C ILE A 58 19.59 8.06 1.78
N GLN A 59 19.59 7.91 0.45
CA GLN A 59 20.75 8.24 -0.38
C GLN A 59 21.14 9.72 -0.26
N GLU A 60 20.15 10.60 -0.13
CA GLU A 60 20.39 12.03 0.03
C GLU A 60 20.89 12.36 1.45
N GLU A 61 20.33 11.72 2.48
CA GLU A 61 20.81 11.83 3.85
C GLU A 61 22.27 11.36 3.97
N ASP A 62 22.61 10.19 3.41
CA ASP A 62 23.96 9.62 3.43
C ASP A 62 24.98 10.52 2.70
N ARG A 63 24.55 11.30 1.70
CA ARG A 63 25.41 12.30 1.03
C ARG A 63 25.70 13.51 1.92
N GLN A 64 24.75 13.88 2.78
CA GLN A 64 24.85 15.07 3.62
C GLN A 64 25.54 14.80 4.96
N THR A 65 25.26 13.66 5.58
CA THR A 65 25.73 13.31 6.93
C THR A 65 26.81 12.23 6.94
N GLY A 66 27.08 11.63 5.77
CA GLY A 66 27.97 10.47 5.63
C GLY A 66 27.21 9.16 5.84
N PRO A 67 27.65 8.06 5.20
CA PRO A 67 27.01 6.76 5.39
C PRO A 67 27.19 6.29 6.84
N PRO A 68 26.19 5.59 7.41
CA PRO A 68 26.30 5.02 8.74
C PRO A 68 27.47 4.02 8.82
N GLU A 69 28.06 3.90 10.02
CA GLU A 69 29.14 2.93 10.27
C GLU A 69 28.74 1.53 9.80
N SER A 70 29.60 0.90 8.99
CA SER A 70 29.31 -0.40 8.39
C SER A 70 29.03 -1.43 9.48
N GLY A 71 27.83 -2.02 9.48
CA GLY A 71 27.43 -3.02 10.47
C GLY A 71 26.65 -2.48 11.67
N ALA A 72 26.29 -1.19 11.69
CA ALA A 72 25.31 -0.67 12.66
C ALA A 72 23.93 -1.30 12.41
N ILE A 73 23.67 -2.45 13.04
CA ILE A 73 22.44 -3.24 12.91
C ILE A 73 21.21 -2.36 13.12
N GLY A 74 21.27 -1.40 14.07
CA GLY A 74 20.19 -0.44 14.33
C GLY A 74 19.87 0.50 13.16
N ALA A 75 20.88 0.93 12.39
CA ALA A 75 20.67 1.79 11.23
C ALA A 75 20.04 1.01 10.06
N GLY A 76 20.50 -0.22 9.82
CA GLY A 76 19.94 -1.09 8.77
C GLY A 76 18.51 -1.53 9.06
N LEU A 77 18.23 -1.98 10.30
CA LEU A 77 16.88 -2.36 10.73
C LEU A 77 15.93 -1.17 10.77
N GLY A 78 16.38 -0.01 11.30
CA GLY A 78 15.58 1.21 11.34
C GLY A 78 15.15 1.65 9.94
N ARG A 79 16.10 1.72 8.99
CA ARG A 79 15.82 2.04 7.58
C ARG A 79 14.85 1.03 6.96
N SER A 80 15.02 -0.26 7.22
CA SER A 80 14.13 -1.29 6.68
C SER A 80 12.69 -1.15 7.21
N ILE A 81 12.53 -0.87 8.50
CA ILE A 81 11.20 -0.64 9.12
C ILE A 81 10.52 0.58 8.51
N VAL A 82 11.24 1.70 8.41
CA VAL A 82 10.68 2.94 7.85
C VAL A 82 10.34 2.75 6.37
N THR A 83 11.18 2.05 5.59
CA THR A 83 10.87 1.66 4.21
C THR A 83 9.53 0.92 4.14
N LEU A 84 9.33 -0.06 5.02
CA LEU A 84 8.11 -0.86 5.07
C LEU A 84 6.89 0.00 5.42
N VAL A 85 7.03 0.98 6.33
CA VAL A 85 5.97 1.95 6.63
C VAL A 85 5.60 2.77 5.38
N PHE A 86 6.58 3.28 4.63
CA PHE A 86 6.32 4.00 3.38
C PHE A 86 5.64 3.10 2.33
N MET A 87 6.08 1.85 2.21
CA MET A 87 5.44 0.87 1.32
C MET A 87 3.97 0.64 1.69
N VAL A 88 3.67 0.51 2.98
CA VAL A 88 2.30 0.30 3.47
C VAL A 88 1.43 1.54 3.20
N ILE A 89 1.92 2.74 3.50
CA ILE A 89 1.17 3.99 3.29
C ILE A 89 0.87 4.20 1.81
N PHE A 90 1.90 4.13 0.96
CA PHE A 90 1.70 4.32 -0.48
C PHE A 90 0.89 3.18 -1.08
N GLY A 91 1.13 1.94 -0.65
CA GLY A 91 0.34 0.79 -1.09
C GLY A 91 -1.13 0.91 -0.70
N TRP A 92 -1.43 1.50 0.46
CA TRP A 92 -2.81 1.79 0.86
C TRP A 92 -3.48 2.83 -0.06
N ILE A 93 -2.77 3.90 -0.41
CA ILE A 93 -3.25 4.91 -1.36
C ILE A 93 -3.45 4.30 -2.76
N GLY A 94 -2.46 3.53 -3.23
CA GLY A 94 -2.52 2.87 -4.53
C GLY A 94 -3.61 1.81 -4.62
N SER A 95 -3.90 1.13 -3.50
CA SER A 95 -5.01 0.20 -3.39
C SER A 95 -6.35 0.90 -3.60
N GLY A 96 -6.58 2.04 -2.95
CA GLY A 96 -7.76 2.86 -3.19
C GLY A 96 -7.86 3.38 -4.63
N GLY A 97 -6.77 3.92 -5.16
CA GLY A 97 -6.73 4.44 -6.53
C GLY A 97 -6.95 3.36 -7.59
N GLY A 98 -6.34 2.18 -7.42
CA GLY A 98 -6.47 1.05 -8.32
C GLY A 98 -7.87 0.44 -8.30
N ALA A 99 -8.48 0.31 -7.11
CA ALA A 99 -9.87 -0.10 -6.97
C ALA A 99 -10.83 0.90 -7.64
N PHE A 100 -10.60 2.21 -7.45
CA PHE A 100 -11.41 3.26 -8.06
C PHE A 100 -11.32 3.26 -9.59
N LEU A 101 -10.11 3.13 -10.14
CA LEU A 101 -9.93 3.04 -11.59
C LEU A 101 -10.62 1.81 -12.17
N ALA A 102 -10.43 0.65 -11.54
CA ALA A 102 -11.10 -0.58 -11.96
C ALA A 102 -12.64 -0.42 -11.93
N PHE A 103 -13.18 0.17 -10.86
CA PHE A 103 -14.61 0.48 -10.78
C PHE A 103 -15.07 1.42 -11.91
N LYS A 104 -14.32 2.49 -12.19
CA LYS A 104 -14.66 3.46 -13.24
C LYS A 104 -14.65 2.86 -14.65
N TYR A 105 -13.75 1.93 -14.95
CA TYR A 105 -13.66 1.30 -16.27
C TYR A 105 -14.64 0.12 -16.45
N LEU A 106 -15.32 -0.31 -15.38
CA LEU A 106 -16.36 -1.34 -15.43
C LEU A 106 -17.78 -0.78 -15.65
N LEU A 107 -17.96 0.52 -15.39
CA LEU A 107 -19.17 1.30 -15.66
C LEU A 107 -19.10 1.95 -17.06
#